data_AF-A0A7S0EEI2-F1
#
_entry.id   AF-A0A7S0EEI2-F1
#
_cell.length_a   1.000
_cell.length_b   1.000
_cell.length_c   1.000
_cell.angle_alpha   90.00
_cell.angle_beta   90.00
_cell.angle_gamma   90.00
#
_symmetry.space_group_name_H-M   'P 1'
#
loop_
_entity.id
_entity.type
_entity.pdbx_description
1 polymer ?
#
loop_
_entity_poly.entity_id
_entity_poly.type
_entity_poly.pdbx_seq_one_letter_code
_entity_poly.pdbx_strand_id
1 'polypeptide(L)'
;IPRSRFAPVKTTSDMLALASDAYEVTPDHRMVLKAERAGVPPNVKLDGCYKFVDGLNGLIPNGPPSMIKCDKLTIEGNMILEAGVVFEGDAKVVNAAAEAKTLKAGTYTGTVEL
;
A
#
# COMPACT_ATOMS: atom_id res chain seq x y z
N ILE A 1 3.44 -6.31 -25.92
CA ILE A 1 4.33 -5.38 -25.18
C ILE A 1 4.42 -5.90 -23.74
N PRO A 2 5.61 -6.12 -23.15
CA PRO A 2 5.73 -6.61 -21.79
C PRO A 2 5.06 -5.64 -20.80
N ARG A 3 4.17 -6.13 -19.92
CA ARG A 3 3.54 -5.33 -18.85
C ARG A 3 4.55 -4.81 -17.81
N SER A 4 5.82 -5.21 -17.89
CA SER A 4 6.90 -4.81 -16.99
C SER A 4 7.30 -3.33 -17.06
N ARG A 5 6.78 -2.56 -18.03
CA ARG A 5 7.08 -1.11 -18.19
C ARG A 5 5.90 -0.19 -17.89
N PHE A 6 4.77 -0.72 -17.45
CA PHE A 6 3.57 0.08 -17.22
C PHE A 6 3.06 -0.14 -15.79
N ALA A 7 3.50 0.74 -14.88
CA ALA A 7 2.83 0.97 -13.61
C ALA A 7 1.96 2.24 -13.77
N PRO A 8 0.72 2.12 -14.25
CA PRO A 8 -0.15 3.27 -14.43
C PRO A 8 -0.46 3.90 -13.08
N VAL A 9 -0.15 5.19 -12.90
CA VAL A 9 -0.52 5.94 -11.71
C VAL A 9 -1.78 6.73 -12.03
N LYS A 10 -2.94 6.18 -11.69
CA LYS A 10 -4.23 6.84 -11.90
C LYS A 10 -4.90 7.22 -10.58
N THR A 11 -4.53 6.54 -9.51
CA THR A 11 -5.15 6.66 -8.20
C THR A 11 -4.09 6.77 -7.10
N THR A 12 -4.51 7.25 -5.93
CA THR A 12 -3.68 7.26 -4.70
C THR A 12 -3.27 5.85 -4.28
N SER A 13 -4.08 4.84 -4.59
CA SER A 13 -3.72 3.42 -4.41
C SER A 13 -2.48 3.02 -5.22
N ASP A 14 -2.40 3.46 -6.49
CA ASP A 14 -1.24 3.20 -7.34
C ASP A 14 0.00 3.94 -6.81
N MET A 15 -0.18 5.16 -6.28
CA MET A 15 0.88 5.92 -5.62
C MET A 15 1.41 5.19 -4.39
N LEU A 16 0.52 4.63 -3.55
CA LEU A 16 0.93 3.88 -2.36
C LEU A 16 1.72 2.63 -2.76
N ALA A 17 1.24 1.89 -3.77
CA ALA A 17 1.95 0.73 -4.29
C ALA A 17 3.34 1.08 -4.81
N LEU A 18 3.49 2.17 -5.58
CA LEU A 18 4.78 2.63 -6.09
C LEU A 18 5.72 3.18 -5.02
N ALA A 19 5.17 3.83 -3.99
CA ALA A 19 5.94 4.33 -2.87
C ALA A 19 6.43 3.18 -1.95
N SER A 20 5.75 2.03 -1.97
CA SER A 20 6.13 0.85 -1.18
C SER A 20 7.38 0.15 -1.72
N ASP A 21 7.94 -0.74 -0.89
CA ASP A 21 9.09 -1.59 -1.20
C ASP A 21 8.84 -2.69 -2.27
N ALA A 22 7.60 -2.79 -2.80
CA ALA A 22 7.25 -3.68 -3.90
C ALA A 22 7.89 -3.24 -5.23
N TYR A 23 8.17 -1.94 -5.38
CA TYR A 23 8.89 -1.39 -6.51
C TYR A 23 10.31 -1.00 -6.12
N GLU A 24 11.21 -1.13 -7.08
CA GLU A 24 12.59 -0.70 -6.94
C GLU A 24 12.95 0.27 -8.06
N VAL A 25 13.84 1.21 -7.74
CA VAL A 25 14.40 2.13 -8.74
C VAL A 25 15.66 1.48 -9.29
N THR A 26 15.63 1.08 -10.56
CA THR A 26 16.82 0.57 -11.24
C THR A 26 17.86 1.67 -11.43
N PRO A 27 19.15 1.34 -11.67
CA PRO A 27 20.18 2.33 -12.02
C PRO A 27 19.81 3.25 -13.20
N ASP A 28 19.00 2.76 -14.14
CA ASP A 28 18.43 3.56 -15.25
C ASP A 28 17.30 4.53 -14.85
N HIS A 29 17.11 4.80 -13.55
CA HIS A 29 16.02 5.63 -13.02
C HIS A 29 14.60 5.18 -13.42
N ARG A 30 14.40 3.87 -13.59
CA ARG A 30 13.09 3.28 -13.89
C ARG A 30 12.52 2.64 -12.64
N MET A 31 11.26 2.92 -12.34
CA MET A 31 10.53 2.12 -11.35
C MET A 31 10.12 0.80 -11.99
N VAL A 32 10.66 -0.28 -11.45
CA VAL A 32 10.31 -1.65 -11.85
C VAL A 32 9.78 -2.40 -10.65
N LEU A 33 8.86 -3.33 -10.89
CA LEU A 33 8.41 -4.23 -9.84
C LEU A 33 9.56 -5.18 -9.50
N LYS A 34 9.81 -5.41 -8.21
CA LYS A 34 10.86 -6.33 -7.76
C LYS A 34 10.69 -7.72 -8.35
N ALA A 35 11.80 -8.41 -8.61
CA ALA A 35 11.79 -9.78 -9.12
C ALA A 35 11.03 -10.77 -8.21
N GLU A 36 11.04 -10.52 -6.89
CA GLU A 36 10.29 -11.30 -5.87
C GLU A 36 8.79 -11.41 -6.16
N ARG A 37 8.23 -10.45 -6.91
CA ARG A 37 6.82 -10.38 -7.26
C ARG A 37 6.43 -11.18 -8.50
N ALA A 38 7.40 -11.76 -9.20
CA ALA A 38 7.18 -12.49 -10.45
C ALA A 38 6.33 -11.72 -11.50
N GLY A 39 6.38 -10.38 -11.50
CA GLY A 39 5.62 -9.54 -12.41
C GLY A 39 4.16 -9.24 -12.00
N VAL A 40 3.74 -9.61 -10.79
CA VAL A 40 2.39 -9.34 -10.26
C VAL A 40 2.43 -8.16 -9.28
N PRO A 41 1.93 -6.98 -9.67
CA PRO A 41 1.91 -5.82 -8.78
C PRO A 41 0.91 -6.02 -7.64
N PRO A 42 1.17 -5.47 -6.44
CA PRO A 42 0.25 -5.54 -5.33
C PRO A 42 -1.06 -4.80 -5.67
N ASN A 43 -2.19 -5.44 -5.38
CA ASN A 43 -3.51 -4.85 -5.62
C ASN A 43 -3.95 -4.03 -4.41
N VAL A 44 -3.84 -2.71 -4.50
CA VAL A 44 -4.20 -1.80 -3.41
C VAL A 44 -5.57 -1.19 -3.66
N LYS A 45 -6.43 -1.29 -2.65
CA LYS A 45 -7.76 -0.69 -2.62
C LYS A 45 -7.89 0.17 -1.37
N LEU A 46 -7.82 1.48 -1.55
CA LEU A 46 -8.07 2.44 -0.49
C LEU A 46 -9.53 2.91 -0.53
N ASP A 47 -10.07 3.25 0.63
CA ASP A 47 -11.39 3.86 0.77
C ASP A 47 -11.46 5.26 0.13
N GLY A 48 -12.67 5.76 -0.11
CA GLY A 48 -12.94 7.06 -0.71
C GLY A 48 -12.31 8.24 0.06
N CYS A 49 -12.10 8.08 1.37
CA CYS A 49 -11.41 9.07 2.22
C CYS A 49 -9.96 9.33 1.77
N TYR A 50 -9.33 8.35 1.13
CA TYR A 50 -7.95 8.42 0.64
C TYR A 50 -7.83 8.77 -0.83
N LYS A 51 -8.94 9.22 -1.46
CA LYS A 51 -8.95 9.60 -2.87
C LYS A 51 -8.00 10.77 -3.19
N PHE A 52 -7.72 11.61 -2.20
CA PHE A 52 -6.81 12.76 -2.33
C PHE A 52 -5.46 12.48 -1.69
N VAL A 53 -4.43 13.15 -2.19
CA VAL A 53 -3.04 13.04 -1.68
C VAL A 53 -2.96 13.42 -0.20
N ASP A 54 -3.75 14.39 0.25
CA ASP A 54 -3.81 14.78 1.67
C ASP A 54 -4.31 13.63 2.56
N GLY A 55 -5.32 12.89 2.08
CA GLY A 55 -5.81 11.70 2.77
C GLY A 55 -4.74 10.62 2.81
N LEU A 56 -4.03 10.39 1.69
CA LEU A 56 -2.92 9.44 1.65
C LEU A 56 -1.79 9.84 2.62
N ASN A 57 -1.41 11.12 2.67
CA ASN A 57 -0.42 11.62 3.63
C ASN A 57 -0.86 11.43 5.08
N GLY A 58 -2.17 11.58 5.36
CA GLY A 58 -2.75 11.27 6.68
C GLY A 58 -2.73 9.77 7.02
N LEU A 59 -2.85 8.90 6.01
CA LEU A 59 -2.73 7.44 6.19
C LEU A 59 -1.30 7.01 6.48
N ILE A 60 -0.33 7.58 5.78
CA ILE A 60 1.10 7.19 5.87
C ILE A 60 1.99 8.37 6.31
N PRO A 61 1.73 9.01 7.46
CA PRO A 61 2.50 10.18 7.89
C PRO A 61 3.97 9.84 8.19
N ASN A 62 4.24 8.58 8.53
CA ASN A 62 5.59 8.08 8.82
C ASN A 62 6.21 7.31 7.63
N GLY A 63 5.58 7.36 6.46
CA GLY A 63 6.03 6.66 5.25
C GLY A 63 5.18 5.44 4.88
N PRO A 64 5.38 4.93 3.65
CA PRO A 64 4.59 3.83 3.12
C PRO A 64 4.86 2.50 3.85
N PRO A 65 3.87 1.61 3.96
CA PRO A 65 4.06 0.28 4.52
C PRO A 65 4.86 -0.60 3.57
N SER A 66 5.48 -1.63 4.12
CA SER A 66 6.07 -2.70 3.32
C SER A 66 4.97 -3.56 2.72
N MET A 67 5.03 -3.78 1.41
CA MET A 67 4.07 -4.53 0.61
C MET A 67 4.74 -5.52 -0.34
N ILE A 68 6.05 -5.76 -0.21
CA ILE A 68 6.81 -6.72 -1.03
C ILE A 68 6.25 -8.14 -1.01
N LYS A 69 5.49 -8.53 0.02
CA LYS A 69 4.76 -9.81 0.11
C LYS A 69 3.23 -9.69 0.20
N CYS A 70 2.66 -8.48 0.13
CA CYS A 70 1.21 -8.25 0.03
C CYS A 70 0.64 -8.47 -1.39
N ASP A 71 -0.24 -9.43 -1.60
CA ASP A 71 -0.95 -9.63 -2.88
C ASP A 71 -2.10 -8.63 -3.05
N LYS A 72 -2.85 -8.42 -1.96
CA LYS A 72 -4.01 -7.53 -1.94
C LYS A 72 -4.06 -6.75 -0.64
N LEU A 73 -4.12 -5.43 -0.72
CA LEU A 73 -4.32 -4.54 0.41
C LEU A 73 -5.68 -3.85 0.26
N THR A 74 -6.56 -3.99 1.24
CA THR A 74 -7.82 -3.23 1.30
C THR A 74 -7.87 -2.44 2.59
N ILE A 75 -7.99 -1.11 2.51
CA ILE A 75 -8.11 -0.24 3.67
C ILE A 75 -9.46 0.46 3.61
N GLU A 76 -10.30 0.25 4.63
CA GLU A 76 -11.64 0.81 4.78
C GLU A 76 -11.73 1.60 6.10
N GLY A 77 -12.23 2.84 6.05
CA GLY A 77 -12.29 3.72 7.22
C GLY A 77 -11.02 4.55 7.47
N ASN A 78 -11.13 5.54 8.35
CA ASN A 78 -10.05 6.49 8.63
C ASN A 78 -9.04 5.89 9.62
N MET A 79 -7.79 5.73 9.22
CA MET A 79 -6.74 5.15 10.05
C MET A 79 -5.37 5.71 9.66
N ILE A 80 -4.40 5.48 10.55
CA ILE A 80 -3.02 5.94 10.44
C ILE A 80 -2.10 4.72 10.53
N LEU A 81 -1.20 4.55 9.56
CA LEU A 81 -0.19 3.51 9.55
C LEU A 81 1.09 4.04 10.22
N GLU A 82 1.60 3.33 11.22
CA GLU A 82 2.92 3.60 11.77
C GLU A 82 4.04 3.15 10.81
N ALA A 83 5.23 3.74 10.97
CA ALA A 83 6.41 3.27 10.27
C ALA A 83 6.75 1.85 10.71
N GLY A 84 6.98 0.96 9.75
CA GLY A 84 7.28 -0.45 10.01
C GLY A 84 6.06 -1.38 9.96
N VAL A 85 4.90 -0.89 9.51
CA VAL A 85 3.79 -1.75 9.10
C VAL A 85 4.20 -2.57 7.88
N VAL A 86 4.00 -3.89 7.94
CA VAL A 86 4.28 -4.84 6.86
C VAL A 86 3.00 -5.59 6.53
N PHE A 87 2.61 -5.60 5.26
CA PHE A 87 1.51 -6.41 4.76
C PHE A 87 2.03 -7.62 4.00
N GLU A 88 1.51 -8.81 4.31
CA GLU A 88 1.80 -10.04 3.57
C GLU A 88 0.50 -10.74 3.13
N GLY A 89 0.51 -11.39 1.95
CA GLY A 89 -0.64 -12.05 1.33
C GLY A 89 -1.82 -11.10 1.11
N ASP A 90 -3.03 -11.58 1.36
CA ASP A 90 -4.25 -10.79 1.36
C ASP A 90 -4.46 -10.12 2.72
N ALA A 91 -4.26 -8.80 2.77
CA ALA A 91 -4.50 -7.97 3.94
C ALA A 91 -5.72 -7.07 3.73
N LYS A 92 -6.67 -7.11 4.66
CA LYS A 92 -7.81 -6.20 4.72
C LYS A 92 -7.83 -5.53 6.08
N VAL A 93 -7.73 -4.21 6.15
CA VAL A 93 -7.85 -3.47 7.38
C VAL A 93 -9.10 -2.60 7.34
N VAL A 94 -9.95 -2.76 8.35
CA VAL A 94 -11.21 -2.02 8.47
C VAL A 94 -11.23 -1.29 9.80
N ASN A 95 -11.38 0.03 9.75
CA ASN A 95 -11.74 0.81 10.92
C ASN A 95 -13.22 1.20 10.83
N ALA A 96 -14.04 0.58 11.68
CA ALA A 96 -15.47 0.91 11.78
C ALA A 96 -15.73 2.13 12.69
N ALA A 97 -14.73 2.61 13.42
CA ALA A 97 -14.87 3.80 14.25
C ALA A 97 -14.85 5.08 13.40
N ALA A 98 -15.57 6.11 13.85
CA ALA A 98 -15.53 7.43 13.24
C ALA A 98 -14.18 8.14 13.45
N GLU A 99 -13.43 7.74 14.47
CA GLU A 99 -12.13 8.30 14.82
C GLU A 99 -10.98 7.60 14.09
N ALA A 100 -9.92 8.35 13.78
CA ALA A 100 -8.72 7.79 13.18
C ALA A 100 -8.00 6.85 14.16
N LYS A 101 -7.93 5.56 13.82
CA LYS A 101 -7.16 4.58 14.61
C LYS A 101 -5.77 4.37 14.04
N THR A 102 -4.79 4.26 14.93
CA THR A 102 -3.41 4.00 14.52
C THR A 102 -3.16 2.49 14.47
N LEU A 103 -2.79 1.99 13.29
CA LEU A 103 -2.25 0.64 13.11
C LEU A 103 -0.78 0.65 13.50
N LYS A 104 -0.44 -0.11 14.54
CA LYS A 104 0.92 -0.17 15.06
C LYS A 104 1.88 -0.85 14.09
N ALA A 105 3.17 -0.56 14.23
CA ALA A 105 4.20 -1.29 13.48
C ALA A 105 4.10 -2.81 13.76
N GLY A 106 4.05 -3.61 12.69
CA GLY A 106 3.83 -5.04 12.79
C GLY A 106 3.52 -5.67 11.44
N THR A 107 3.52 -7.00 11.41
CA THR A 107 3.15 -7.78 10.22
C THR A 107 1.69 -8.16 10.27
N TYR A 108 0.93 -7.77 9.24
CA TYR A 108 -0.49 -8.01 9.12
C TYR A 108 -0.80 -8.89 7.90
N THR A 109 -1.57 -9.94 8.16
CA THR A 109 -2.06 -10.89 7.16
C THR A 109 -3.53 -11.19 7.45
N GLY A 110 -4.36 -11.31 6.42
CA GLY A 110 -5.80 -11.54 6.58
C GLY A 110 -6.60 -10.27 6.88
N THR A 111 -7.77 -10.45 7.51
CA THR A 111 -8.66 -9.34 7.87
C THR A 111 -8.36 -8.87 9.29
N VAL A 112 -8.12 -7.58 9.45
CA VAL A 112 -7.80 -6.89 10.69
C VAL A 112 -8.85 -5.80 10.90
N GLU A 113 -9.57 -5.87 12.01
CA GLU A 113 -10.54 -4.86 12.40
C GLU A 113 -9.94 -4.03 13.53
N LEU A 114 -9.94 -2.71 13.36
CA LEU A 114 -9.40 -1.77 14.35
C LEU A 114 -10.46 -1.30 15.33
#